data_AF-A0A920B0N1-F1
#
_entry.id   AF-A0A920B0N1-F1
#
_cell.length_a   1.000
_cell.length_b   1.000
_cell.length_c   1.000
_cell.angle_alpha   90.00
_cell.angle_beta   90.00
_cell.angle_gamma   90.00
#
_symmetry.space_group_name_H-M   'P 1'
#
loop_
_entity.id
_entity.type
_entity.pdbx_description
1 polymer ?
#
loop_
_entity_poly.entity_id
_entity_poly.type
_entity_poly.pdbx_seq_one_letter_code
_entity_poly.pdbx_strand_id
1 'polypeptide(L)' 'MAGRSLQPPHDGILGHQQPFLCALVQTLINLRRHNQALALGSHHTAWINDDFYLYTRNFRDSAVMVMLNKRRS' A
#
# COMPACT_ATOMS: atom_id res chain seq x y z
N MET A 1 33.53 22.74 -40.25
CA MET A 1 32.58 23.58 -39.50
C MET A 1 31.48 22.70 -38.94
N ALA A 2 31.00 23.05 -37.75
CA ALA A 2 30.42 22.15 -36.76
C ALA A 2 29.03 21.58 -37.12
N GLY A 3 28.89 20.27 -36.98
CA GLY A 3 27.61 19.59 -36.81
C GLY A 3 27.58 18.92 -35.44
N ARG A 4 27.36 19.71 -34.37
CA ARG A 4 27.02 19.15 -33.05
C ARG A 4 25.60 18.58 -33.16
N SER A 5 25.49 17.27 -33.27
CA SER A 5 24.25 16.57 -32.95
C SER A 5 24.04 16.70 -31.44
N LEU A 6 23.07 17.53 -31.04
CA LEU A 6 22.52 17.52 -29.69
C LEU A 6 21.70 16.24 -29.56
N GLN A 7 22.36 15.12 -29.27
CA GLN A 7 21.66 14.00 -28.68
C GLN A 7 21.10 14.48 -27.33
N PRO A 8 19.79 14.29 -27.06
CA PRO A 8 19.28 14.56 -25.72
C PRO A 8 20.05 13.69 -24.74
N PRO A 9 20.38 14.18 -23.53
CA PRO A 9 21.01 13.34 -22.53
C PRO A 9 20.12 12.12 -22.33
N HIS A 10 20.73 10.95 -22.46
CA HIS A 10 20.15 9.71 -21.99
C HIS A 10 19.97 9.86 -20.47
N ASP A 11 18.84 10.44 -20.05
CA ASP A 11 18.34 10.30 -18.69
C ASP A 11 17.84 8.86 -18.52
N GLY A 12 18.78 7.92 -18.64
CA GLY A 12 18.68 6.54 -18.21
C GLY A 12 18.92 6.43 -16.71
N ILE A 13 18.35 7.36 -15.93
CA ILE A 13 18.39 7.30 -14.47
C ILE A 13 17.17 6.50 -14.00
N LEU A 14 17.42 5.20 -13.85
CA LEU A 14 16.74 4.28 -12.94
C LEU A 14 15.25 4.06 -13.23
N GLY A 15 14.98 2.93 -13.86
CA GLY A 15 13.83 2.11 -13.49
C GLY A 15 13.93 1.76 -12.01
N HIS A 16 13.58 2.71 -11.14
CA HIS A 16 13.44 2.46 -9.73
C HIS A 16 12.26 1.51 -9.58
N GLN A 17 12.56 0.22 -9.43
CA GLN A 17 11.69 -0.63 -8.63
C GLN A 17 11.49 0.11 -7.31
N GLN A 18 10.34 0.77 -7.18
CA GLN A 18 9.97 1.40 -5.93
C GLN A 18 10.08 0.31 -4.86
N PRO A 19 10.80 0.57 -3.75
CA PRO A 19 10.96 -0.45 -2.73
C PRO A 19 9.57 -0.87 -2.29
N PHE A 20 9.34 -2.19 -2.16
CA PHE A 20 8.04 -2.78 -1.86
C PHE A 20 7.30 -2.05 -0.72
N LEU A 21 8.04 -1.56 0.28
CA LEU A 21 7.53 -0.78 1.39
C LEU A 21 6.89 0.55 0.95
N CYS A 22 7.51 1.29 0.02
CA CYS A 22 6.92 2.53 -0.50
C CYS A 22 5.62 2.27 -1.26
N ALA A 23 5.57 1.21 -2.08
CA ALA A 23 4.37 0.84 -2.80
C ALA A 23 3.24 0.37 -1.85
N LEU A 24 3.58 -0.40 -0.82
CA LEU A 24 2.63 -0.86 0.19
C LEU A 24 2.06 0.32 0.99
N VAL A 25 2.93 1.20 1.51
CA VAL A 25 2.50 2.39 2.27
C VAL A 25 1.60 3.27 1.42
N GLN A 26 1.96 3.52 0.16
CA GLN A 26 1.14 4.32 -0.74
C GLN A 26 -0.22 3.69 -1.00
N THR A 27 -0.27 2.37 -1.20
CA THR A 27 -1.52 1.61 -1.34
C THR A 27 -2.40 1.75 -0.11
N LEU A 28 -1.84 1.58 1.09
CA LEU A 28 -2.59 1.67 2.35
C LEU A 28 -3.08 3.09 2.63
N ILE A 29 -2.29 4.12 2.31
CA ILE A 29 -2.71 5.52 2.39
C ILE A 29 -3.89 5.78 1.45
N ASN A 30 -3.80 5.31 0.20
CA ASN A 30 -4.88 5.47 -0.77
C ASN A 30 -6.16 4.75 -0.32
N LEU A 31 -6.06 3.53 0.21
CA LEU A 31 -7.20 2.81 0.77
C LEU A 31 -7.86 3.58 1.92
N ARG A 32 -7.05 4.13 2.85
CA ARG A 32 -7.59 4.94 3.97
C ARG A 32 -8.33 6.19 3.51
N ARG A 33 -7.88 6.83 2.42
CA ARG A 33 -8.54 8.01 1.85
C ARG A 33 -9.89 7.69 1.21
N HIS A 34 -10.04 6.51 0.61
CA HIS A 34 -11.25 6.13 -0.14
C HIS A 34 -12.25 5.29 0.68
N ASN A 35 -11.82 4.64 1.75
CA ASN A 35 -12.71 3.87 2.62
C ASN A 35 -12.70 4.44 4.04
N GLN A 36 -13.82 5.11 4.40
CA GLN A 36 -13.98 5.76 5.69
C GLN A 36 -13.88 4.80 6.88
N ALA A 37 -14.13 3.51 6.68
CA ALA A 37 -13.98 2.52 7.75
C ALA A 37 -12.53 2.41 8.23
N LEU A 38 -11.54 2.60 7.37
CA LEU A 38 -10.13 2.59 7.77
C LEU A 38 -9.74 3.84 8.59
N ALA A 39 -10.37 4.98 8.30
CA ALA A 39 -10.09 6.25 8.98
C ALA A 39 -10.86 6.40 10.30
N LEU A 40 -12.14 6.01 10.32
CA LEU A 40 -13.11 6.32 11.38
C LEU A 40 -13.80 5.09 11.96
N GLY A 41 -13.67 3.92 11.32
CA GLY A 41 -14.46 2.76 11.67
C GLY A 41 -14.09 2.15 13.02
N SER A 42 -15.08 1.60 13.69
CA SER A 42 -14.89 0.78 14.88
C SER A 42 -14.04 -0.45 14.54
N HIS A 43 -13.24 -0.91 15.50
CA HIS A 43 -12.41 -2.10 15.34
C HIS A 43 -13.10 -3.30 15.98
N HIS A 44 -13.24 -4.38 15.22
CA HIS A 44 -13.82 -5.63 15.71
C HIS A 44 -12.92 -6.80 15.32
N THR A 45 -12.41 -7.52 16.32
CA THR A 45 -11.64 -8.74 16.09
C THR A 45 -12.60 -9.86 15.73
N ALA A 46 -12.47 -10.43 14.53
CA ALA A 46 -13.29 -11.54 14.08
C ALA A 46 -12.65 -12.89 14.44
N TRP A 47 -11.31 -12.99 14.41
CA TRP A 47 -10.59 -14.21 14.79
C TRP A 47 -9.14 -13.90 15.16
N ILE A 48 -8.62 -14.58 16.17
CA ILE A 48 -7.22 -14.48 16.59
C ILE A 48 -6.71 -15.83 17.07
N ASN A 49 -5.50 -16.19 16.63
CA ASN A 49 -4.69 -17.23 17.23
C ASN A 49 -3.20 -16.84 17.14
N ASP A 50 -2.32 -17.79 17.42
CA ASP A 50 -0.87 -17.55 17.42
C ASP A 50 -0.38 -17.04 16.06
N ASP A 51 -0.92 -17.59 14.98
CA ASP A 51 -0.48 -17.33 13.61
C ASP A 51 -1.30 -16.25 12.90
N PHE A 52 -2.59 -16.16 13.18
CA PHE A 52 -3.53 -15.34 12.42
C PHE A 52 -4.15 -14.24 13.26
N TYR A 53 -4.36 -13.11 12.61
CA TYR A 53 -5.16 -12.02 13.15
C TYR A 53 -6.11 -11.50 12.08
N LEU A 54 -7.40 -11.68 12.31
CA LEU A 54 -8.48 -11.24 11.45
C LEU A 54 -9.31 -10.19 12.18
N TYR A 55 -9.44 -9.01 11.58
CA TYR A 55 -10.30 -7.96 12.12
C TYR A 55 -11.06 -7.27 11.01
N THR A 56 -12.20 -6.69 11.39
CA THR A 56 -13.01 -5.83 10.54
C THR A 56 -12.98 -4.41 11.06
N ARG A 57 -13.01 -3.45 10.14
CA ARG A 57 -13.29 -2.04 10.40
C ARG A 57 -14.63 -1.69 9.76
N ASN A 58 -15.56 -1.15 10.54
CA ASN A 58 -16.90 -0.79 10.05
C ASN A 58 -17.24 0.67 10.39
N PHE A 59 -17.73 1.42 9.40
CA PHE A 59 -18.25 2.78 9.56
C PHE A 59 -19.42 2.99 8.60
N ARG A 60 -20.64 3.11 9.14
CA ARG A 60 -21.87 3.23 8.34
C ARG A 60 -21.93 2.09 7.29
N ASP A 61 -22.05 2.44 6.02
CA ASP A 61 -22.14 1.49 4.90
C ASP A 61 -20.76 1.06 4.36
N SER A 62 -19.66 1.51 4.98
CA SER A 62 -18.30 1.12 4.62
C SER A 62 -17.75 0.04 5.56
N ALA A 63 -17.14 -0.98 4.98
CA ALA A 63 -16.48 -2.06 5.71
C ALA A 63 -15.11 -2.40 5.08
N VAL A 64 -14.17 -2.84 5.92
CA VAL A 64 -12.90 -3.46 5.50
C VAL A 64 -12.63 -4.66 6.40
N MET A 65 -12.19 -5.76 5.80
CA MET A 65 -11.65 -6.92 6.51
C MET A 65 -10.14 -7.01 6.26
N VAL A 66 -9.37 -7.25 7.32
CA VAL A 66 -7.92 -7.39 7.26
C VAL A 66 -7.52 -8.69 7.93
N MET A 67 -6.71 -9.47 7.23
CA MET A 67 -6.14 -10.72 7.71
C MET A 67 -4.62 -10.63 7.67
N LEU A 68 -3.97 -10.92 8.79
CA LEU A 68 -2.53 -11.02 8.90
C LEU A 68 -2.16 -12.46 9.26
N ASN A 69 -1.14 -12.98 8.58
CA ASN A 69 -0.48 -14.23 8.92
C ASN A 69 0.93 -13.89 9.44
N LYS A 70 1.20 -14.23 10.70
CA LYS A 70 2.45 -13.96 11.43
C LYS A 70 3.50 -15.05 11.22
N ARG A 71 3.14 -16.18 10.59
CA ARG A 71 4.12 -17.22 10.26
C ARG A 71 5.22 -16.62 9.39
N ARG A 72 6.49 -16.89 9.75
CA ARG A 72 7.63 -16.52 8.90
C ARG A 72 7.55 -17.32 7.60
N SER A 73 7.75 -16.63 6.49
CA SER A 73 8.11 -17.23 5.20
C SER A 73 9.54 -17.75 5.24
#